data_AF-A0A3S2ADS4-F1
#
_entry.id   AF-A0A3S2ADS4-F1
#
_cell.length_a   1.000
_cell.length_b   1.000
_cell.length_c   1.000
_cell.angle_alpha   90.00
_cell.angle_beta   90.00
_cell.angle_gamma   90.00
#
_symmetry.space_group_name_H-M   'P 1'
#
loop_
_entity.id
_entity.type
_entity.pdbx_description
1 polymer ?
#
loop_
_entity_poly.entity_id
_entity_poly.type
_entity_poly.pdbx_seq_one_letter_code
_entity_poly.pdbx_strand_id
1 'polypeptide(L)'
;MRRFALAIAVGTLAISGAICTVFAATAPCEETLKALRAAEATATLSAADKAKVSELETKGIERCNADDDKRADDFFAQAMKVMGK
;
A
#
# COMPACT_ATOMS: atom_id res chain seq x y z
N MET A 1 24.84 -68.93 10.10
CA MET A 1 23.40 -69.08 9.74
C MET A 1 22.56 -68.17 10.63
N ARG A 2 21.42 -67.67 10.10
CA ARG A 2 20.49 -66.60 10.59
C ARG A 2 21.01 -65.17 10.31
N ARG A 3 20.69 -64.55 9.17
CA ARG A 3 19.37 -64.02 8.70
C ARG A 3 18.65 -63.22 9.78
N PHE A 4 18.70 -61.88 9.70
CA PHE A 4 17.52 -61.00 9.70
C PHE A 4 17.87 -59.69 8.98
N ALA A 5 17.26 -59.50 7.82
CA ALA A 5 17.14 -58.23 7.13
C ALA A 5 16.05 -57.40 7.81
N LEU A 6 16.20 -56.07 7.83
CA LEU A 6 15.17 -55.02 7.91
C LEU A 6 15.92 -53.67 8.11
N ALA A 7 15.57 -52.51 7.59
CA ALA A 7 14.73 -52.05 6.49
C ALA A 7 14.79 -50.51 6.53
N ILE A 8 14.88 -49.91 5.35
CA ILE A 8 14.11 -48.72 4.92
C ILE A 8 14.43 -47.36 5.60
N ALA A 9 15.15 -46.55 4.81
CA ALA A 9 14.94 -45.13 4.49
C ALA A 9 14.38 -44.20 5.58
N VAL A 10 15.27 -43.39 6.16
CA VAL A 10 14.89 -42.13 6.82
C VAL A 10 14.57 -41.11 5.72
N GLY A 11 13.28 -40.92 5.44
CA GLY A 11 12.80 -39.89 4.54
C GLY A 11 13.04 -38.50 5.13
N THR A 12 13.90 -37.71 4.49
CA THR A 12 13.99 -36.27 4.74
C THR A 12 12.72 -35.60 4.26
N LEU A 13 11.80 -35.26 5.18
CA LEU A 13 10.72 -34.32 4.87
C LEU A 13 11.34 -32.94 4.65
N ALA A 14 11.54 -32.58 3.38
CA ALA A 14 11.69 -31.20 2.98
C ALA A 14 10.33 -30.51 3.20
N ILE A 15 10.16 -29.86 4.34
CA ILE A 15 9.06 -28.92 4.55
C ILE A 15 9.40 -27.71 3.70
N SER A 16 8.98 -27.73 2.43
CA SER A 16 8.88 -26.53 1.62
C SER A 16 7.78 -25.68 2.25
N GLY A 17 8.16 -24.87 3.23
CA GLY A 17 7.30 -23.86 3.81
C GLY A 17 6.82 -22.96 2.68
N ALA A 18 5.51 -23.02 2.40
CA ALA A 18 4.86 -22.06 1.53
C ALA A 18 5.17 -20.67 2.09
N ILE A 19 5.97 -19.91 1.36
CA ILE A 19 6.16 -18.48 1.59
C ILE A 19 4.81 -17.85 1.27
N CYS A 20 3.95 -17.73 2.28
CA CYS A 20 2.82 -16.83 2.22
C CYS A 20 3.41 -15.44 2.02
N THR A 21 3.41 -14.98 0.77
CA THR A 21 3.62 -13.57 0.48
C THR A 21 2.46 -12.84 1.12
N VAL A 22 2.66 -12.36 2.34
CA VAL A 22 1.81 -11.32 2.92
C VAL A 22 1.94 -10.16 1.94
N PHE A 23 0.94 -9.99 1.08
CA PHE A 23 0.77 -8.74 0.35
C PHE A 23 0.77 -7.66 1.42
N ALA A 24 1.75 -6.75 1.36
CA ALA A 24 1.79 -5.61 2.25
C ALA A 24 0.39 -5.01 2.26
N ALA A 25 -0.24 -4.94 3.44
CA ALA A 25 -1.49 -4.22 3.58
C ALA A 25 -1.26 -2.85 2.96
N THR A 26 -2.11 -2.47 2.01
CA THR A 26 -2.06 -1.12 1.45
C THR A 26 -2.03 -0.15 2.62
N ALA A 27 -1.08 0.79 2.59
CA ALA A 27 -1.00 1.80 3.64
C ALA A 27 -2.38 2.49 3.75
N PRO A 28 -2.84 2.79 4.97
CA PRO A 28 -4.14 3.41 5.15
C PRO A 28 -4.14 4.81 4.49
N CYS A 29 -5.31 5.28 4.04
CA CYS A 29 -5.44 6.52 3.25
C CYS A 29 -4.94 7.77 4.01
N GLU A 30 -4.82 7.71 5.34
CA GLU A 30 -4.23 8.77 6.15
C GLU A 30 -2.73 8.96 5.88
N GLU A 31 -2.01 7.90 5.51
CA GLU A 31 -0.59 8.00 5.17
C GLU A 31 -0.40 8.68 3.81
N THR A 32 -1.26 8.41 2.84
CA THR A 32 -1.25 9.09 1.53
C THR A 32 -1.69 10.55 1.67
N LEU A 33 -2.70 10.83 2.50
CA LEU A 33 -3.11 12.20 2.87
C LEU A 33 -1.98 12.97 3.56
N LYS A 34 -1.25 12.35 4.47
CA LYS A 34 -0.10 12.95 5.15
C LYS A 34 1.01 13.30 4.16
N ALA A 35 1.30 12.42 3.21
CA ALA A 35 2.25 12.69 2.13
C ALA A 35 1.80 13.87 1.25
N LEU A 36 0.50 13.92 0.91
CA LEU A 36 -0.09 15.03 0.16
C LEU A 36 0.09 16.37 0.90
N ARG A 37 -0.21 16.42 2.20
CA ARG A 37 -0.07 17.66 2.99
C ARG A 37 1.38 18.10 3.16
N ALA A 38 2.30 17.16 3.34
CA ALA A 38 3.73 17.47 3.38
C ALA A 38 4.21 18.04 2.04
N ALA A 39 3.71 17.47 0.94
CA ALA A 39 3.93 17.96 -0.41
C ALA A 39 3.39 19.39 -0.60
N GLU A 40 2.14 19.64 -0.21
CA GLU A 40 1.49 20.95 -0.31
C GLU A 40 2.21 22.04 0.50
N ALA A 41 2.67 21.70 1.72
CA ALA A 41 3.39 22.64 2.59
C ALA A 41 4.70 23.17 1.99
N THR A 42 5.26 22.47 1.00
CA THR A 42 6.51 22.84 0.31
C THR A 42 6.29 23.36 -1.11
N ALA A 43 5.06 23.26 -1.63
CA ALA A 43 4.75 23.61 -3.00
C ALA A 43 4.52 25.12 -3.15
N THR A 44 5.09 25.71 -4.20
CA THR A 44 4.70 27.06 -4.66
C THR A 44 3.70 26.90 -5.79
N LEU A 45 2.42 27.09 -5.50
CA LEU A 45 1.31 26.86 -6.44
C LEU A 45 0.71 28.17 -6.92
N SER A 46 0.23 28.17 -8.17
CA SER A 46 -0.66 29.22 -8.64
C SER A 46 -1.99 29.18 -7.85
N ALA A 47 -2.76 30.27 -7.89
CA ALA A 47 -4.08 30.29 -7.23
C ALA A 47 -5.02 29.20 -7.79
N ALA A 48 -4.93 28.93 -9.10
CA ALA A 48 -5.73 27.89 -9.76
C ALA A 48 -5.32 26.49 -9.31
N ASP A 49 -4.02 26.20 -9.26
CA ASP A 49 -3.51 24.89 -8.83
C ASP A 49 -3.80 24.65 -7.35
N LYS A 50 -3.66 25.68 -6.50
CA LYS A 50 -4.03 25.59 -5.08
C LYS A 50 -5.50 25.25 -4.89
N ALA A 51 -6.40 25.89 -5.64
CA ALA A 51 -7.83 25.56 -5.60
C ALA A 51 -8.08 24.11 -6.06
N LYS A 52 -7.36 23.64 -7.08
CA LYS A 52 -7.49 22.28 -7.58
C LYS A 52 -6.98 21.23 -6.59
N VAL A 53 -5.84 21.46 -5.96
CA VAL A 53 -5.29 20.59 -4.90
C VAL A 53 -6.27 20.51 -3.74
N SER A 54 -6.79 21.64 -3.25
CA SER A 54 -7.76 21.67 -2.14
C SER A 54 -9.06 20.93 -2.46
N GLU A 55 -9.57 21.04 -3.69
CA GLU A 55 -10.76 20.30 -4.15
C GLU A 55 -10.50 18.79 -4.12
N LEU A 56 -9.34 18.35 -4.61
CA LEU A 56 -8.96 16.95 -4.66
C LEU A 56 -8.66 16.38 -3.27
N GLU A 57 -7.98 17.13 -2.40
CA GLU A 57 -7.77 16.75 -1.00
C GLU A 57 -9.10 16.57 -0.27
N THR A 58 -10.04 17.52 -0.42
CA THR A 58 -11.36 17.44 0.21
C THR A 58 -12.11 16.19 -0.24
N LYS A 59 -12.15 15.92 -1.56
CA LYS A 59 -12.76 14.70 -2.11
C LYS A 59 -12.07 13.43 -1.60
N GLY A 60 -10.75 13.45 -1.50
CA GLY A 60 -9.98 12.33 -0.97
C GLY A 60 -10.30 12.07 0.50
N ILE A 61 -10.39 13.11 1.34
CA ILE A 61 -10.77 13.00 2.76
C ILE A 61 -12.19 12.45 2.91
N GLU A 62 -13.15 12.91 2.10
CA GLU A 62 -14.52 12.38 2.12
C GLU A 62 -14.57 10.88 1.80
N ARG A 63 -13.72 10.39 0.89
CA ARG A 63 -13.62 8.96 0.57
C ARG A 63 -12.87 8.17 1.64
N CYS A 64 -11.80 8.73 2.17
CA CYS A 64 -11.00 8.14 3.25
C CYS A 64 -11.86 7.94 4.52
N ASN A 65 -12.64 8.97 4.91
CA ASN A 65 -13.59 8.86 6.02
C ASN A 65 -14.73 7.86 5.78
N ALA A 66 -14.96 7.45 4.53
CA ALA A 66 -15.95 6.45 4.14
C ALA A 66 -15.33 5.05 3.97
N ASP A 67 -14.10 4.85 4.46
CA ASP A 67 -13.28 3.63 4.29
C ASP A 67 -13.10 3.22 2.82
N ASP A 68 -13.22 4.18 1.89
CA ASP A 68 -12.99 3.97 0.47
C ASP A 68 -11.58 4.46 0.08
N ASP A 69 -10.60 3.74 0.63
CA ASP A 69 -9.18 4.08 0.52
C ASP A 69 -8.73 4.18 -0.93
N LYS A 70 -9.23 3.28 -1.80
CA LYS A 70 -8.86 3.26 -3.20
C LYS A 70 -9.22 4.56 -3.91
N ARG A 71 -10.46 5.05 -3.74
CA ARG A 71 -10.88 6.31 -4.37
C ARG A 71 -10.23 7.51 -3.69
N ALA A 72 -9.96 7.43 -2.39
CA ALA A 72 -9.22 8.47 -1.68
C ALA A 72 -7.81 8.65 -2.26
N ASP A 73 -7.07 7.55 -2.38
CA ASP A 73 -5.72 7.52 -2.94
C ASP A 73 -5.68 8.01 -4.39
N ASP A 74 -6.68 7.68 -5.20
CA ASP A 74 -6.78 8.18 -6.57
C ASP A 74 -6.94 9.72 -6.61
N PHE A 75 -7.69 10.32 -5.69
CA PHE A 75 -7.80 11.77 -5.58
C PHE A 75 -6.51 12.41 -5.07
N PHE A 76 -5.87 11.82 -4.06
CA PHE A 76 -4.60 12.32 -3.54
C PHE A 76 -3.49 12.23 -4.58
N ALA A 77 -3.43 11.15 -5.37
CA ALA A 77 -2.49 11.01 -6.50
C ALA A 77 -2.74 12.05 -7.59
N GLN A 78 -3.99 12.41 -7.88
CA GLN A 78 -4.30 13.51 -8.78
C GLN A 78 -3.82 14.86 -8.24
N ALA A 79 -3.99 15.11 -6.93
CA ALA A 79 -3.52 16.33 -6.29
C ALA A 79 -1.98 16.43 -6.34
N MET A 80 -1.27 15.31 -6.11
CA MET A 80 0.18 15.22 -6.25
C MET A 80 0.65 15.58 -7.66
N LYS A 81 -0.04 15.09 -8.71
CA LYS A 81 0.26 15.44 -10.11
C LYS A 81 0.09 16.94 -10.39
N VAL A 82 -0.93 17.59 -9.83
CA VAL A 82 -1.12 19.04 -9.96
C VAL A 82 0.07 19.80 -9.36
N MET A 83 0.66 19.29 -8.28
CA MET A 83 1.87 19.84 -7.67
C MET A 83 3.18 19.40 -8.33
N GLY A 84 3.12 18.63 -9.42
CA GLY A 84 4.30 18.13 -10.13
C GLY A 84 5.08 17.04 -9.39
N LYS A 85 4.42 16.25 -8.54
CA LYS A 85 5.02 15.14 -7.79
C LYS A 85 4.67 13.77 -8.36
#